data_AF-A0A2D6HB59-F1
#
_entry.id   AF-A0A2D6HB59-F1
#
_cell.length_a   1.000
_cell.length_b   1.000
_cell.length_c   1.000
_cell.angle_alpha   90.00
_cell.angle_beta   90.00
_cell.angle_gamma   90.00
#
_symmetry.space_group_name_H-M   'P 1'
#
loop_
_entity.id
_entity.type
_entity.pdbx_description
1 polymer ?
#
loop_
_entity_poly.entity_id
_entity_poly.type
_entity_poly.pdbx_seq_one_letter_code
_entity_poly.pdbx_strand_id
1 'polypeptide(L)'
;MLYSEILRHFAVDQSRSRIGDRLMCHTARRDKLIGPCQRDACRAILQVGVLLLFVGSSALRGDEPAPIKVLVERDVPAPMRDGVVLRANVFRPDSGGPYPVLVMRTPYGKSGSGMARYVKAGYIVVTQDARGRFASDGKWESFVRAKTHDAEDGYDTVEWAARLPGSNGQVGTFGGSYNAFLQWRLAPLRPPSLVAMSAYSIPARYQDLEGPGTIRPGRRLHWWIVAMTPDMRRRENRQGTTARAAAQKKWSAGDSKKWLTFAPYLKLPREVFEDETAAVHYWLKNPHTDPWALHEGVKNVTVPNLNVIGWWDHCNGHMLLDRTMRTEAATKTARDGSRTIIGPWAHGGLGRRRYGNIDFGPEAAFDIAAYEIRWFDYWIKGKPNGIDKTAPYRIFIMGDNRWRDEADWPLERAVEKVLYLTSDGKANTPNGDGRLIQEKPSSDGADWYSYDPENPVPSLHGPRLFQIPTDQRPLARRKDILVYQTAPLTERIEVTGYPTVELHASSSAPDTDFFARLVDVAPDGMGRDVSLGMVRARYRNGVDKPSLIKPGEVVRYMIRMNPTSNAFKLGHRIRLDITSSDFPNYDRNHNTAADQNADAQLKKAKQTIHHGQPHTTRVVLPWIP
;
A
#
# COMPACT_ATOMS: atom_id res chain seq x y z
N MET A 1 13.49 12.71 -24.82
CA MET A 1 12.53 12.21 -25.83
C MET A 1 11.96 10.82 -25.48
N LEU A 2 12.64 9.95 -24.71
CA LEU A 2 12.09 8.64 -24.28
C LEU A 2 10.92 8.69 -23.28
N TYR A 3 10.77 9.78 -22.51
CA TYR A 3 9.71 9.88 -21.48
C TYR A 3 8.28 9.94 -22.08
N SER A 4 8.12 10.35 -23.34
CA SER A 4 6.80 10.39 -24.01
C SER A 4 6.39 9.07 -24.64
N GLU A 5 7.33 8.20 -25.01
CA GLU A 5 7.01 6.91 -25.65
C GLU A 5 6.55 5.86 -24.63
N ILE A 6 7.09 5.89 -23.41
CA ILE A 6 6.66 4.99 -22.33
C ILE A 6 5.23 5.31 -21.88
N LEU A 7 4.82 6.59 -21.85
CA LEU A 7 3.45 6.98 -21.51
C LEU A 7 2.42 6.58 -22.57
N ARG A 8 2.81 6.44 -23.85
CA ARG A 8 1.91 6.01 -24.93
C ARG A 8 1.57 4.52 -24.85
N HIS A 9 2.46 3.67 -24.34
CA HIS A 9 2.22 2.23 -24.21
C HIS A 9 1.27 1.84 -23.06
N PHE A 10 0.92 2.76 -22.16
CA PHE A 10 -0.01 2.51 -21.05
C PHE A 10 -1.41 3.11 -21.25
N ALA A 11 -1.69 3.75 -22.39
CA ALA A 11 -2.92 4.52 -22.61
C ALA A 11 -3.89 3.94 -23.65
N VAL A 12 -3.63 2.75 -24.22
CA VAL A 12 -4.53 2.13 -25.21
C VAL A 12 -4.82 0.70 -24.77
N ASP A 13 -6.00 0.49 -24.19
CA ASP A 13 -7.01 -0.47 -24.65
C ASP A 13 -8.09 -0.68 -23.57
N GLN A 14 -9.02 0.26 -23.47
CA GLN A 14 -10.33 0.04 -22.85
C GLN A 14 -11.37 0.89 -23.57
N SER A 15 -11.76 0.46 -24.76
CA SER A 15 -13.08 0.84 -25.28
C SER A 15 -13.64 -0.22 -26.22
N ARG A 16 -14.83 -0.71 -25.85
CA ARG A 16 -15.86 -1.39 -26.67
C ARG A 16 -15.72 -2.91 -26.85
N SER A 17 -16.65 -3.64 -26.21
CA SER A 17 -17.71 -4.32 -26.96
C SER A 17 -18.86 -4.74 -26.02
N ARG A 18 -20.04 -4.14 -26.21
CA ARG A 18 -21.32 -4.72 -25.78
C ARG A 18 -21.84 -5.58 -26.93
N ILE A 19 -22.18 -6.81 -26.57
CA ILE A 19 -23.26 -7.70 -27.03
C ILE A 19 -24.08 -7.22 -28.24
N GLY A 20 -24.22 -8.12 -29.22
CA GLY A 20 -25.27 -8.09 -30.24
C GLY A 20 -25.29 -9.39 -31.03
N ASP A 21 -26.21 -10.28 -30.68
CA ASP A 21 -26.58 -11.48 -31.44
C ASP A 21 -26.99 -11.14 -32.88
N ARG A 22 -26.59 -11.99 -33.85
CA ARG A 22 -27.45 -12.40 -34.98
C ARG A 22 -26.85 -13.56 -35.78
N LEU A 23 -27.72 -14.55 -35.98
CA LEU A 23 -27.64 -15.71 -36.88
C LEU A 23 -27.12 -15.38 -38.29
N MET A 24 -26.41 -16.36 -38.88
CA MET A 24 -26.61 -16.96 -40.22
C MET A 24 -25.47 -17.98 -40.44
N CYS A 25 -25.74 -19.29 -40.30
CA CYS A 25 -26.02 -20.23 -41.39
C CYS A 25 -24.82 -20.48 -42.33
N HIS A 26 -24.11 -21.60 -42.15
CA HIS A 26 -23.60 -22.42 -43.26
C HIS A 26 -23.32 -23.87 -42.84
N THR A 27 -24.26 -24.73 -43.24
CA THR A 27 -24.15 -26.12 -43.71
C THR A 27 -22.76 -26.80 -43.75
N ALA A 28 -22.67 -27.98 -43.12
CA ALA A 28 -22.03 -29.16 -43.73
C ALA A 28 -22.64 -30.47 -43.16
N ARG A 29 -23.06 -31.34 -44.06
CA ARG A 29 -23.75 -32.63 -43.86
C ARG A 29 -22.79 -33.76 -43.45
N ARG A 30 -23.31 -34.75 -42.71
CA ARG A 30 -23.36 -36.21 -43.04
C ARG A 30 -24.11 -36.91 -41.90
N ASP A 31 -25.32 -37.40 -42.15
CA ASP A 31 -25.65 -38.83 -42.42
C ASP A 31 -25.32 -39.72 -41.20
N LYS A 32 -26.20 -40.54 -40.61
CA LYS A 32 -27.37 -41.27 -41.14
C LYS A 32 -28.04 -42.07 -39.99
N LEU A 33 -29.34 -42.40 -40.17
CA LEU A 33 -30.04 -43.67 -39.78
C LEU A 33 -30.38 -43.84 -38.27
N ILE A 34 -31.57 -44.22 -37.78
CA ILE A 34 -32.78 -44.94 -38.26
C ILE A 34 -33.97 -44.55 -37.35
N GLY A 35 -35.21 -44.52 -37.89
CA GLY A 35 -36.45 -44.26 -37.15
C GLY A 35 -37.15 -45.53 -36.58
N PRO A 36 -38.50 -45.61 -36.60
CA PRO A 36 -39.36 -45.31 -35.44
C PRO A 36 -40.42 -46.41 -35.13
N CYS A 37 -41.12 -46.36 -33.99
CA CYS A 37 -42.51 -46.89 -33.84
C CYS A 37 -43.14 -46.52 -32.46
N GLN A 38 -44.24 -45.74 -32.44
CA GLN A 38 -45.65 -46.15 -32.16
C GLN A 38 -45.91 -46.61 -30.70
N ARG A 39 -46.58 -45.82 -29.84
CA ARG A 39 -48.03 -45.52 -29.69
C ARG A 39 -48.96 -46.71 -29.38
N ASP A 40 -49.55 -46.59 -28.17
CA ASP A 40 -50.93 -46.88 -27.76
C ASP A 40 -51.33 -48.27 -27.20
N ALA A 41 -51.75 -48.23 -25.92
CA ALA A 41 -53.09 -48.62 -25.39
C ALA A 41 -53.25 -49.84 -24.42
N CYS A 42 -54.08 -49.56 -23.39
CA CYS A 42 -54.99 -50.43 -22.60
C CYS A 42 -54.42 -51.27 -21.41
N ARG A 43 -54.78 -50.91 -20.15
CA ARG A 43 -55.86 -51.46 -19.25
C ARG A 43 -55.54 -52.90 -18.75
N ALA A 44 -55.60 -53.31 -17.47
CA ALA A 44 -56.44 -52.96 -16.32
C ALA A 44 -55.99 -53.69 -15.00
N ILE A 45 -56.15 -53.00 -13.84
CA ILE A 45 -56.69 -53.41 -12.50
C ILE A 45 -56.08 -54.59 -11.68
N LEU A 46 -55.59 -54.31 -10.45
CA LEU A 46 -56.12 -54.71 -9.10
C LEU A 46 -55.15 -54.26 -7.96
N GLN A 47 -55.57 -53.34 -7.05
CA GLN A 47 -55.86 -53.54 -5.60
C GLN A 47 -54.62 -53.76 -4.68
N VAL A 48 -54.37 -53.16 -3.48
CA VAL A 48 -55.14 -52.43 -2.44
C VAL A 48 -54.15 -51.77 -1.44
N GLY A 49 -54.56 -50.65 -0.80
CA GLY A 49 -54.18 -50.17 0.56
C GLY A 49 -52.85 -49.40 0.70
N VAL A 50 -52.73 -48.25 1.37
CA VAL A 50 -53.44 -47.71 2.55
C VAL A 50 -53.41 -46.17 2.53
N LEU A 51 -54.53 -45.58 2.96
CA LEU A 51 -54.82 -44.16 3.13
C LEU A 51 -54.26 -43.64 4.48
N LEU A 52 -53.54 -42.51 4.50
CA LEU A 52 -53.31 -41.72 5.72
C LEU A 52 -53.37 -40.20 5.42
N LEU A 53 -54.49 -39.63 5.86
CA LEU A 53 -54.81 -38.26 6.29
C LEU A 53 -53.79 -37.13 6.03
N PHE A 54 -54.20 -36.18 5.19
CA PHE A 54 -53.66 -34.82 5.12
C PHE A 54 -54.06 -34.03 6.38
N VAL A 55 -53.10 -33.76 7.26
CA VAL A 55 -53.20 -32.67 8.24
C VAL A 55 -52.60 -31.43 7.59
N GLY A 56 -53.44 -30.42 7.36
CA GLY A 56 -53.02 -29.11 6.88
C GLY A 56 -52.05 -28.48 7.87
N SER A 57 -50.76 -28.49 7.52
CA SER A 57 -49.77 -27.65 8.17
C SER A 57 -49.80 -26.29 7.49
N SER A 58 -50.47 -25.34 8.13
CA SER A 58 -50.29 -23.91 7.86
C SER A 58 -48.80 -23.59 8.06
N ALA A 59 -48.03 -23.66 6.99
CA ALA A 59 -46.65 -23.20 7.00
C ALA A 59 -46.69 -21.70 7.34
N LEU A 60 -46.27 -21.39 8.57
CA LEU A 60 -45.80 -20.06 8.93
C LEU A 60 -44.69 -19.72 7.93
N ARG A 61 -45.04 -19.02 6.84
CA ARG A 61 -44.07 -18.18 6.13
C ARG A 61 -43.63 -17.18 7.18
N GLY A 62 -42.49 -17.43 7.81
CA GLY A 62 -41.77 -16.37 8.48
C GLY A 62 -41.53 -15.30 7.42
N ASP A 63 -42.15 -14.14 7.61
CA ASP A 63 -41.84 -12.96 6.80
C ASP A 63 -40.32 -12.81 6.82
N GLU A 64 -39.67 -12.94 5.67
CA GLU A 64 -38.30 -12.46 5.55
C GLU A 64 -38.35 -10.99 5.97
N PRO A 65 -37.55 -10.57 6.98
CA PRO A 65 -37.58 -9.20 7.41
C PRO A 65 -37.31 -8.31 6.20
N ALA A 66 -38.20 -7.33 5.98
CA ALA A 66 -38.10 -6.42 4.85
C ALA A 66 -36.67 -5.87 4.73
N PRO A 67 -36.11 -5.74 3.52
CA PRO A 67 -34.72 -5.34 3.35
C PRO A 67 -34.48 -3.98 4.01
N ILE A 68 -33.55 -3.94 4.97
CA ILE A 68 -33.15 -2.73 5.71
C ILE A 68 -32.85 -1.59 4.73
N LYS A 69 -33.60 -0.48 4.85
CA LYS A 69 -33.30 0.73 4.08
C LYS A 69 -32.23 1.54 4.79
N VAL A 70 -31.47 2.31 4.02
CA VAL A 70 -30.41 3.17 4.53
C VAL A 70 -30.94 4.60 4.59
N LEU A 71 -31.14 5.12 5.80
CA LEU A 71 -31.40 6.54 6.04
C LEU A 71 -30.08 7.30 6.04
N VAL A 72 -30.07 8.52 5.48
CA VAL A 72 -28.87 9.36 5.39
C VAL A 72 -29.18 10.76 5.88
N GLU A 73 -28.52 11.16 6.95
CA GLU A 73 -28.49 12.53 7.45
C GLU A 73 -27.16 13.17 7.03
N ARG A 74 -27.20 14.36 6.41
CA ARG A 74 -26.01 15.04 5.89
C ARG A 74 -25.61 16.21 6.77
N ASP A 75 -24.31 16.45 6.85
CA ASP A 75 -23.70 17.60 7.55
C ASP A 75 -24.19 17.79 9.00
N VAL A 76 -24.46 16.67 9.68
CA VAL A 76 -24.80 16.61 11.09
C VAL A 76 -23.65 17.25 11.88
N PRO A 77 -23.93 18.25 12.74
CA PRO A 77 -22.91 18.94 13.51
C PRO A 77 -22.39 18.07 14.65
N ALA A 78 -21.07 17.95 14.73
CA ALA A 78 -20.35 17.36 15.85
C ALA A 78 -19.50 18.47 16.52
N PRO A 79 -19.99 19.10 17.61
CA PRO A 79 -19.22 20.10 18.34
C PRO A 79 -18.06 19.43 19.08
N MET A 80 -16.85 19.94 18.84
CA MET A 80 -15.63 19.55 19.56
C MET A 80 -15.51 20.33 20.87
N ARG A 81 -14.59 19.93 21.75
CA ARG A 81 -14.38 20.54 23.08
C ARG A 81 -14.04 22.03 23.05
N ASP A 82 -13.47 22.51 21.94
CA ASP A 82 -13.06 23.90 21.74
C ASP A 82 -14.11 24.73 21.00
N GLY A 83 -15.32 24.18 20.78
CA GLY A 83 -16.42 24.83 20.10
C GLY A 83 -16.39 24.75 18.57
N VAL A 84 -15.31 24.24 17.96
CA VAL A 84 -15.28 24.00 16.51
C VAL A 84 -16.26 22.87 16.16
N VAL A 85 -17.03 23.06 15.09
CA VAL A 85 -18.01 22.08 14.63
C VAL A 85 -17.46 21.31 13.43
N LEU A 86 -17.27 20.00 13.60
CA LEU A 86 -16.99 19.09 12.49
C LEU A 86 -18.30 18.60 11.87
N ARG A 87 -18.32 18.39 10.56
CA ARG A 87 -19.52 17.96 9.81
C ARG A 87 -19.43 16.49 9.42
N ALA A 88 -20.48 15.76 9.75
CA ALA A 88 -20.60 14.33 9.48
C ALA A 88 -21.81 13.99 8.61
N ASN A 89 -21.66 13.01 7.73
CA ASN A 89 -22.81 12.29 7.19
C ASN A 89 -23.03 11.03 8.04
N VAL A 90 -24.27 10.81 8.47
CA VAL A 90 -24.67 9.67 9.29
C VAL A 90 -25.62 8.78 8.49
N PHE A 91 -25.25 7.51 8.36
CA PHE A 91 -26.01 6.48 7.66
C PHE A 91 -26.57 5.51 8.69
N ARG A 92 -27.87 5.24 8.65
CA ARG A 92 -28.55 4.41 9.66
C ARG A 92 -29.48 3.38 9.04
N PRO A 93 -29.71 2.24 9.72
CA PRO A 93 -30.87 1.39 9.45
C PRO A 93 -32.17 2.18 9.66
N ASP A 94 -33.21 1.90 8.87
CA ASP A 94 -34.53 2.56 8.95
C ASP A 94 -35.44 2.02 10.07
N SER A 95 -35.07 0.89 10.67
CA SER A 95 -35.80 0.24 11.76
C SER A 95 -34.83 -0.56 12.63
N GLY A 96 -35.28 -0.97 13.82
CA GLY A 96 -34.49 -1.75 14.79
C GLY A 96 -33.54 -0.91 15.66
N GLY A 97 -32.57 -1.58 16.29
CA GLY A 97 -31.58 -0.97 17.17
C GLY A 97 -31.84 -1.25 18.66
N PRO A 98 -31.04 -0.65 19.57
CA PRO A 98 -29.94 0.28 19.30
C PRO A 98 -28.75 -0.39 18.57
N TYR A 99 -27.98 0.39 17.81
CA TYR A 99 -26.90 -0.08 16.95
C TYR A 99 -25.52 0.44 17.40
N PRO A 100 -24.46 -0.36 17.27
CA PRO A 100 -23.11 0.17 17.34
C PRO A 100 -22.79 1.12 16.19
N VAL A 101 -21.81 2.01 16.40
CA VAL A 101 -21.43 3.05 15.45
C VAL A 101 -20.04 2.77 14.86
N LEU A 102 -19.89 2.89 13.54
CA LEU A 102 -18.58 2.87 12.88
C LEU A 102 -18.23 4.26 12.35
N VAL A 103 -17.06 4.77 12.70
CA VAL A 103 -16.61 6.12 12.36
C VAL A 103 -15.42 6.08 11.40
N MET A 104 -15.53 6.80 10.28
CA MET A 104 -14.42 7.12 9.38
C MET A 104 -14.24 8.63 9.31
N ARG A 105 -13.12 9.13 9.85
CA ARG A 105 -12.70 10.53 9.69
C ARG A 105 -11.80 10.67 8.47
N THR A 106 -11.92 11.76 7.72
CA THR A 106 -11.13 11.93 6.49
C THR A 106 -10.81 13.39 6.14
N PRO A 107 -9.59 13.68 5.64
CA PRO A 107 -9.26 15.00 5.09
C PRO A 107 -9.56 15.12 3.58
N TYR A 108 -10.22 14.11 2.99
CA TYR A 108 -10.42 13.96 1.54
C TYR A 108 -11.85 14.28 1.05
N GLY A 109 -12.74 14.67 1.96
CA GLY A 109 -14.15 14.87 1.69
C GLY A 109 -14.93 13.60 2.01
N LYS A 110 -15.89 13.71 2.92
CA LYS A 110 -16.73 12.59 3.36
C LYS A 110 -17.51 11.98 2.20
N SER A 111 -17.32 10.67 1.99
CA SER A 111 -17.96 9.90 0.93
C SER A 111 -19.21 9.19 1.45
N GLY A 112 -20.26 9.11 0.63
CA GLY A 112 -21.40 8.22 0.90
C GLY A 112 -21.30 6.84 0.26
N SER A 113 -20.31 6.61 -0.61
CA SER A 113 -20.17 5.33 -1.31
C SER A 113 -19.66 4.23 -0.39
N GLY A 114 -20.20 3.01 -0.54
CA GLY A 114 -19.76 1.81 0.19
C GLY A 114 -20.32 1.65 1.61
N MET A 115 -20.86 2.73 2.21
CA MET A 115 -21.34 2.72 3.60
C MET A 115 -22.54 1.79 3.81
N ALA A 116 -23.36 1.60 2.77
CA ALA A 116 -24.57 0.77 2.81
C ALA A 116 -24.31 -0.68 3.23
N ARG A 117 -23.13 -1.26 2.96
CA ARG A 117 -22.80 -2.63 3.40
C ARG A 117 -22.72 -2.74 4.92
N TYR A 118 -22.05 -1.78 5.57
CA TYR A 118 -21.96 -1.74 7.02
C TYR A 118 -23.32 -1.44 7.66
N VAL A 119 -24.10 -0.52 7.06
CA VAL A 119 -25.47 -0.24 7.55
C VAL A 119 -26.35 -1.48 7.50
N LYS A 120 -26.36 -2.20 6.38
CA LYS A 120 -27.09 -3.47 6.22
C LYS A 120 -26.58 -4.58 7.13
N ALA A 121 -25.35 -4.48 7.63
CA ALA A 121 -24.84 -5.38 8.66
C ALA A 121 -25.30 -5.00 10.08
N GLY A 122 -26.07 -3.92 10.26
CA GLY A 122 -26.58 -3.46 11.55
C GLY A 122 -25.61 -2.53 12.27
N TYR A 123 -25.09 -1.52 11.57
CA TYR A 123 -24.29 -0.44 12.14
C TYR A 123 -24.91 0.91 11.78
N ILE A 124 -24.80 1.88 12.68
CA ILE A 124 -24.78 3.29 12.28
C ILE A 124 -23.39 3.56 11.72
N VAL A 125 -23.28 4.27 10.59
CA VAL A 125 -22.00 4.61 9.98
C VAL A 125 -21.86 6.12 9.90
N VAL A 126 -20.73 6.64 10.36
CA VAL A 126 -20.40 8.06 10.36
C VAL A 126 -19.21 8.27 9.44
N THR A 127 -19.35 9.21 8.50
CA THR A 127 -18.22 9.74 7.73
C THR A 127 -18.07 11.22 8.04
N GLN A 128 -16.90 11.65 8.50
CA GLN A 128 -16.70 13.01 9.01
C GLN A 128 -15.53 13.70 8.29
N ASP A 129 -15.74 14.94 7.89
CA ASP A 129 -14.66 15.79 7.39
C ASP A 129 -13.75 16.21 8.54
N ALA A 130 -12.44 16.06 8.40
CA ALA A 130 -11.47 16.54 9.39
C ALA A 130 -11.53 18.07 9.55
N ARG A 131 -11.02 18.59 10.67
CA ARG A 131 -10.98 20.04 10.97
C ARG A 131 -10.38 20.84 9.82
N GLY A 132 -11.05 21.94 9.47
CA GLY A 132 -10.63 22.82 8.39
C GLY A 132 -10.71 22.23 6.99
N ARG A 133 -11.40 21.09 6.82
CA ARG A 133 -11.59 20.42 5.53
C ARG A 133 -13.07 20.44 5.15
N PHE A 134 -13.33 20.65 3.87
CA PHE A 134 -14.67 20.55 3.29
C PHE A 134 -15.74 21.32 4.06
N ALA A 135 -16.70 20.65 4.68
CA ALA A 135 -17.80 21.28 5.40
C ALA A 135 -17.49 21.56 6.89
N SER A 136 -16.42 20.97 7.44
CA SER A 136 -16.05 21.15 8.86
C SER A 136 -15.42 22.51 9.12
N ASP A 137 -15.73 23.14 10.25
CA ASP A 137 -15.17 24.44 10.62
C ASP A 137 -13.69 24.34 11.01
N GLY A 138 -13.09 25.48 11.34
CA GLY A 138 -11.69 25.59 11.78
C GLY A 138 -10.66 25.65 10.66
N LYS A 139 -9.39 25.50 11.05
CA LYS A 139 -8.22 25.54 10.16
C LYS A 139 -7.56 24.17 10.07
N TRP A 140 -7.20 23.75 8.87
CA TRP A 140 -6.54 22.47 8.67
C TRP A 140 -5.04 22.58 8.92
N GLU A 141 -4.51 21.56 9.59
CA GLU A 141 -3.10 21.37 9.90
C GLU A 141 -2.72 19.98 9.41
N SER A 142 -1.71 19.88 8.56
CA SER A 142 -1.33 18.61 7.95
C SER A 142 -0.46 17.77 8.89
N PHE A 143 -0.38 16.47 8.60
CA PHE A 143 0.42 15.50 9.36
C PHE A 143 1.94 15.78 9.37
N VAL A 144 2.44 16.82 8.69
CA VAL A 144 3.87 17.19 8.76
C VAL A 144 4.18 17.97 10.04
N ARG A 145 3.15 18.28 10.83
CA ARG A 145 3.25 18.89 12.17
C ARG A 145 3.11 17.82 13.22
N ALA A 146 3.95 17.88 14.26
CA ALA A 146 3.89 16.95 15.38
C ALA A 146 2.65 17.16 16.27
N LYS A 147 2.19 18.41 16.39
CA LYS A 147 0.99 18.79 17.14
C LYS A 147 -0.06 19.33 16.17
N THR A 148 -1.21 18.69 16.19
CA THR A 148 -2.43 19.04 15.46
C THR A 148 -3.59 18.73 16.40
N HIS A 149 -4.81 19.15 16.04
CA HIS A 149 -6.04 18.81 16.77
C HIS A 149 -6.59 17.42 16.43
N ASP A 150 -5.88 16.62 15.61
CA ASP A 150 -6.41 15.38 15.05
C ASP A 150 -6.75 14.33 16.12
N ALA A 151 -5.97 14.28 17.21
CA ALA A 151 -6.15 13.31 18.30
C ALA A 151 -7.39 13.66 19.14
N GLU A 152 -7.46 14.91 19.61
CA GLU A 152 -8.53 15.44 20.45
C GLU A 152 -9.86 15.46 19.70
N ASP A 153 -9.88 15.91 18.44
CA ASP A 153 -11.07 15.85 17.60
C ASP A 153 -11.52 14.40 17.36
N GLY A 154 -10.57 13.47 17.28
CA GLY A 154 -10.85 12.04 17.15
C GLY A 154 -11.53 11.47 18.40
N TYR A 155 -11.02 11.84 19.58
CA TYR A 155 -11.65 11.51 20.86
C TYR A 155 -13.07 12.07 20.93
N ASP A 156 -13.25 13.37 20.69
CA ASP A 156 -14.55 14.04 20.81
C ASP A 156 -15.55 13.46 19.81
N THR A 157 -15.09 13.11 18.60
CA THR A 157 -15.93 12.46 17.59
C THR A 157 -16.39 11.06 18.03
N VAL A 158 -15.54 10.27 18.67
CA VAL A 158 -15.95 8.94 19.18
C VAL A 158 -17.03 9.10 20.26
N GLU A 159 -16.83 9.99 21.22
CA GLU A 159 -17.80 10.21 22.30
C GLU A 159 -19.10 10.90 21.82
N TRP A 160 -19.01 11.75 20.80
CA TRP A 160 -20.19 12.28 20.11
C TRP A 160 -20.96 11.18 19.37
N ALA A 161 -20.25 10.33 18.61
CA ALA A 161 -20.84 9.25 17.83
C ALA A 161 -21.57 8.25 18.73
N ALA A 162 -20.99 7.92 19.89
CA ALA A 162 -21.58 7.04 20.89
C ALA A 162 -22.96 7.52 21.39
N ARG A 163 -23.22 8.83 21.37
CA ARG A 163 -24.46 9.46 21.86
C ARG A 163 -25.47 9.77 20.76
N LEU A 164 -25.20 9.38 19.51
CA LEU A 164 -26.15 9.59 18.42
C LEU A 164 -27.49 8.87 18.71
N PRO A 165 -28.64 9.42 18.27
CA PRO A 165 -29.92 8.73 18.38
C PRO A 165 -29.85 7.32 17.76
N GLY A 166 -30.36 6.32 18.48
CA GLY A 166 -30.30 4.92 18.07
C GLY A 166 -28.94 4.23 18.23
N SER A 167 -27.93 4.90 18.79
CA SER A 167 -26.65 4.29 19.17
C SER A 167 -26.78 3.44 20.42
N ASN A 168 -26.02 2.34 20.50
CA ASN A 168 -25.87 1.53 21.72
C ASN A 168 -24.67 1.96 22.60
N GLY A 169 -23.98 3.05 22.24
CA GLY A 169 -22.85 3.61 22.97
C GLY A 169 -21.47 3.04 22.60
N GLN A 170 -21.41 1.99 21.79
CA GLN A 170 -20.15 1.38 21.36
C GLN A 170 -19.73 1.86 19.97
N VAL A 171 -18.43 2.20 19.84
CA VAL A 171 -17.87 2.78 18.63
C VAL A 171 -16.68 1.98 18.11
N GLY A 172 -16.70 1.67 16.82
CA GLY A 172 -15.53 1.24 16.05
C GLY A 172 -15.03 2.36 15.16
N THR A 173 -13.73 2.36 14.84
CA THR A 173 -13.17 3.28 13.83
C THR A 173 -12.55 2.50 12.69
N PHE A 174 -12.61 3.03 11.46
CA PHE A 174 -12.08 2.33 10.29
C PHE A 174 -11.58 3.28 9.19
N GLY A 175 -10.70 2.76 8.34
CA GLY A 175 -10.22 3.43 7.14
C GLY A 175 -8.70 3.33 6.96
N GLY A 176 -8.26 3.50 5.72
CA GLY A 176 -6.85 3.37 5.34
C GLY A 176 -6.10 4.70 5.19
N SER A 177 -4.76 4.64 5.13
CA SER A 177 -3.90 5.79 4.83
C SER A 177 -4.07 6.91 5.86
N TYR A 178 -4.30 8.16 5.47
CA TYR A 178 -4.54 9.25 6.44
C TYR A 178 -5.74 8.96 7.35
N ASN A 179 -6.79 8.26 6.90
CA ASN A 179 -7.88 7.87 7.79
C ASN A 179 -7.37 6.94 8.93
N ALA A 180 -6.34 6.11 8.66
CA ALA A 180 -5.66 5.32 9.68
C ALA A 180 -4.74 6.17 10.57
N PHE A 181 -4.02 7.16 10.01
CA PHE A 181 -3.26 8.13 10.83
C PHE A 181 -4.16 8.79 11.89
N LEU A 182 -5.37 9.23 11.53
CA LEU A 182 -6.32 9.83 12.48
C LEU A 182 -6.73 8.87 13.60
N GLN A 183 -6.88 7.57 13.30
CA GLN A 183 -7.17 6.53 14.30
C GLN A 183 -5.99 6.32 15.26
N TRP A 184 -4.77 6.23 14.74
CA TRP A 184 -3.58 6.07 15.58
C TRP A 184 -3.27 7.28 16.45
N ARG A 185 -3.71 8.49 16.05
CA ARG A 185 -3.59 9.70 16.87
C ARG A 185 -4.60 9.73 18.02
N LEU A 186 -5.85 9.29 17.79
CA LEU A 186 -6.89 9.33 18.82
C LEU A 186 -6.79 8.17 19.82
N ALA A 187 -6.35 6.99 19.39
CA ALA A 187 -6.40 5.77 20.22
C ALA A 187 -5.61 5.85 21.54
N PRO A 188 -4.42 6.49 21.60
CA PRO A 188 -3.69 6.71 22.85
C PRO A 188 -4.42 7.56 23.89
N LEU A 189 -5.42 8.35 23.47
CA LEU A 189 -6.28 9.13 24.39
C LEU A 189 -7.37 8.29 25.06
N ARG A 190 -7.52 7.01 24.67
CA ARG A 190 -8.43 6.03 25.25
C ARG A 190 -9.89 6.54 25.37
N PRO A 191 -10.55 6.92 24.26
CA PRO A 191 -11.97 7.26 24.30
C PRO A 191 -12.77 6.10 24.92
N PRO A 192 -13.54 6.32 26.00
CA PRO A 192 -14.26 5.24 26.69
C PRO A 192 -15.19 4.43 25.79
N SER A 193 -15.78 5.05 24.77
CA SER A 193 -16.69 4.38 23.83
C SER A 193 -16.00 3.62 22.70
N LEU A 194 -14.68 3.73 22.54
CA LEU A 194 -13.94 3.01 21.51
C LEU A 194 -13.77 1.54 21.90
N VAL A 195 -14.19 0.62 21.02
CA VAL A 195 -14.14 -0.83 21.27
C VAL A 195 -13.12 -1.54 20.37
N ALA A 196 -13.00 -1.14 19.10
CA ALA A 196 -12.06 -1.73 18.14
C ALA A 196 -11.73 -0.77 17.00
N MET A 197 -10.56 -0.96 16.38
CA MET A 197 -10.12 -0.20 15.20
C MET A 197 -9.94 -1.10 13.98
N SER A 198 -10.05 -0.51 12.79
CA SER A 198 -9.45 -0.99 11.56
C SER A 198 -8.68 0.16 10.91
N ALA A 199 -7.52 0.45 11.51
CA ALA A 199 -6.55 1.42 11.04
C ALA A 199 -5.50 0.69 10.21
N TYR A 200 -5.56 0.86 8.89
CA TYR A 200 -4.72 0.10 7.97
C TYR A 200 -3.90 0.94 6.99
N SER A 201 -2.82 0.34 6.47
CA SER A 201 -2.01 0.96 5.41
C SER A 201 -1.42 2.33 5.83
N ILE A 202 -0.78 2.35 7.01
CA ILE A 202 -0.04 3.51 7.54
C ILE A 202 1.21 3.04 8.31
N PRO A 203 2.40 3.64 8.08
CA PRO A 203 3.60 3.29 8.82
C PRO A 203 3.63 4.01 10.17
N ALA A 204 4.47 3.51 11.09
CA ALA A 204 4.66 4.12 12.40
C ALA A 204 5.30 5.51 12.32
N ARG A 205 6.21 5.72 11.36
CA ARG A 205 7.06 6.92 11.26
C ARG A 205 6.88 7.61 9.92
N TYR A 206 6.98 8.94 9.90
CA TYR A 206 6.87 9.70 8.66
C TYR A 206 8.04 9.44 7.71
N GLN A 207 9.23 9.22 8.25
CA GLN A 207 10.42 8.88 7.44
C GLN A 207 10.30 7.50 6.76
N ASP A 208 9.55 6.56 7.32
CA ASP A 208 9.30 5.27 6.67
C ASP A 208 8.40 5.45 5.44
N LEU A 209 7.54 6.47 5.50
CA LEU A 209 6.66 6.85 4.41
C LEU A 209 7.42 7.53 3.26
N GLU A 210 8.36 8.44 3.55
CA GLU A 210 9.10 9.22 2.55
C GLU A 210 10.42 8.57 2.10
N GLY A 211 11.00 7.69 2.92
CA GLY A 211 12.34 7.14 2.75
C GLY A 211 13.40 7.94 3.54
N PRO A 212 14.46 7.28 4.02
CA PRO A 212 15.44 7.88 4.92
C PRO A 212 16.22 9.01 4.22
N GLY A 213 15.93 10.25 4.63
CA GLY A 213 16.61 11.44 4.11
C GLY A 213 16.24 11.79 2.66
N THR A 214 15.13 11.25 2.16
CA THR A 214 14.59 11.45 0.81
C THR A 214 13.18 12.00 0.88
N ILE A 215 12.67 12.48 -0.25
CA ILE A 215 11.23 12.70 -0.43
C ILE A 215 10.71 11.83 -1.56
N ARG A 216 9.40 11.54 -1.57
CA ARG A 216 8.75 10.82 -2.68
C ARG A 216 7.94 11.78 -3.55
N PRO A 217 8.59 12.57 -4.44
CA PRO A 217 7.97 13.75 -5.05
C PRO A 217 6.76 13.39 -5.93
N GLY A 218 6.81 12.23 -6.60
CA GLY A 218 5.72 11.69 -7.41
C GLY A 218 4.40 11.74 -6.67
N ARG A 219 4.31 10.99 -5.57
CA ARG A 219 3.11 10.93 -4.74
C ARG A 219 2.91 12.18 -3.89
N ARG A 220 3.98 12.81 -3.39
CA ARG A 220 3.88 13.92 -2.43
C ARG A 220 3.29 15.15 -3.10
N LEU A 221 3.82 15.53 -4.27
CA LEU A 221 3.31 16.65 -5.05
C LEU A 221 1.94 16.33 -5.66
N HIS A 222 1.71 15.09 -6.13
CA HIS A 222 0.38 14.68 -6.57
C HIS A 222 -0.66 14.84 -5.46
N TRP A 223 -0.37 14.35 -4.26
CA TRP A 223 -1.27 14.43 -3.11
C TRP A 223 -1.60 15.88 -2.73
N TRP A 224 -0.58 16.74 -2.64
CA TRP A 224 -0.77 18.16 -2.35
C TRP A 224 -1.62 18.87 -3.42
N ILE A 225 -1.22 18.77 -4.68
CA ILE A 225 -1.83 19.52 -5.79
C ILE A 225 -3.22 18.99 -6.15
N VAL A 226 -3.42 17.67 -6.08
CA VAL A 226 -4.66 17.03 -6.52
C VAL A 226 -5.64 16.80 -5.37
N ALA A 227 -5.18 16.37 -4.20
CA ALA A 227 -6.08 15.96 -3.11
C ALA A 227 -6.30 17.05 -2.06
N MET A 228 -5.27 17.83 -1.71
CA MET A 228 -5.32 18.75 -0.57
C MET A 228 -5.71 20.18 -0.98
N THR A 229 -4.85 20.83 -1.77
CA THR A 229 -4.95 22.26 -2.09
C THR A 229 -6.24 22.70 -2.77
N PRO A 230 -6.95 21.89 -3.60
CA PRO A 230 -8.18 22.37 -4.21
C PRO A 230 -9.25 22.76 -3.20
N ASP A 231 -9.41 21.96 -2.14
CA ASP A 231 -10.37 22.26 -1.08
C ASP A 231 -9.92 23.44 -0.21
N MET A 232 -8.61 23.55 0.08
CA MET A 232 -8.06 24.71 0.81
C MET A 232 -8.37 26.01 0.06
N ARG A 233 -8.16 26.04 -1.26
CA ARG A 233 -8.51 27.20 -2.09
C ARG A 233 -10.00 27.48 -2.12
N ARG A 234 -10.83 26.44 -2.23
CA ARG A 234 -12.30 26.58 -2.28
C ARG A 234 -12.83 27.26 -1.02
N ARG A 235 -12.39 26.81 0.16
CA ARG A 235 -12.85 27.34 1.45
C ARG A 235 -12.51 28.81 1.64
N GLU A 236 -11.35 29.19 1.14
CA GLU A 236 -10.76 30.51 1.33
C GLU A 236 -11.03 31.46 0.14
N ASN A 237 -11.88 31.02 -0.82
CA ASN A 237 -12.17 31.72 -2.07
C ASN A 237 -10.91 32.20 -2.82
N ARG A 238 -9.85 31.38 -2.83
CA ARG A 238 -8.57 31.70 -3.48
C ARG A 238 -8.61 31.36 -4.97
N GLN A 239 -7.79 32.07 -5.73
CA GLN A 239 -7.58 31.78 -7.15
C GLN A 239 -6.94 30.39 -7.36
N GLY A 240 -7.13 29.83 -8.55
CA GLY A 240 -6.57 28.55 -8.95
C GLY A 240 -7.59 27.40 -8.98
N THR A 241 -7.10 26.17 -9.03
CA THR A 241 -7.97 24.99 -9.17
C THR A 241 -8.59 24.63 -7.83
N THR A 242 -9.92 24.70 -7.72
CA THR A 242 -10.70 24.43 -6.48
C THR A 242 -11.39 23.06 -6.43
N ALA A 243 -11.38 22.33 -7.55
CA ALA A 243 -11.96 20.99 -7.65
C ALA A 243 -10.91 19.91 -7.89
N ARG A 244 -10.98 18.82 -7.11
CA ARG A 244 -10.06 17.67 -7.23
C ARG A 244 -10.03 17.06 -8.63
N ALA A 245 -11.19 16.90 -9.27
CA ALA A 245 -11.27 16.34 -10.63
C ALA A 245 -10.56 17.23 -11.67
N ALA A 246 -10.71 18.55 -11.56
CA ALA A 246 -10.01 19.50 -12.42
C ALA A 246 -8.49 19.47 -12.18
N ALA A 247 -8.06 19.37 -10.92
CA ALA A 247 -6.64 19.26 -10.57
C ALA A 247 -6.04 17.95 -11.11
N GLN A 248 -6.76 16.83 -11.01
CA GLN A 248 -6.35 15.56 -11.60
C GLN A 248 -6.24 15.64 -13.12
N LYS A 249 -7.21 16.28 -13.80
CA LYS A 249 -7.16 16.48 -15.26
C LYS A 249 -5.92 17.27 -15.67
N LYS A 250 -5.61 18.38 -14.99
CA LYS A 250 -4.41 19.19 -15.23
C LYS A 250 -3.12 18.39 -14.99
N TRP A 251 -3.04 17.67 -13.87
CA TRP A 251 -1.90 16.81 -13.55
C TRP A 251 -1.61 15.80 -14.67
N SER A 252 -2.66 15.10 -15.11
CA SER A 252 -2.61 14.10 -16.18
C SER A 252 -2.35 14.69 -17.56
N ALA A 253 -2.70 15.97 -17.78
CA ALA A 253 -2.46 16.68 -19.03
C ALA A 253 -1.01 17.19 -19.19
N GLY A 254 -0.14 16.99 -18.19
CA GLY A 254 1.29 17.28 -18.28
C GLY A 254 1.84 18.20 -17.20
N ASP A 255 0.99 18.86 -16.39
CA ASP A 255 1.44 19.72 -15.28
C ASP A 255 2.33 18.96 -14.30
N SER A 256 2.13 17.65 -14.16
CA SER A 256 2.99 16.76 -13.39
C SER A 256 4.47 16.93 -13.72
N LYS A 257 4.84 17.07 -15.00
CA LYS A 257 6.24 17.25 -15.41
C LYS A 257 6.84 18.53 -14.81
N LYS A 258 6.13 19.66 -14.89
CA LYS A 258 6.55 20.94 -14.32
C LYS A 258 6.90 20.79 -12.83
N TRP A 259 6.02 20.14 -12.08
CA TRP A 259 6.16 20.02 -10.63
C TRP A 259 7.23 19.00 -10.21
N LEU A 260 7.27 17.85 -10.87
CA LEU A 260 8.22 16.79 -10.54
C LEU A 260 9.67 17.17 -10.87
N THR A 261 9.89 17.98 -11.91
CA THR A 261 11.25 18.44 -12.25
C THR A 261 11.62 19.78 -11.61
N PHE A 262 10.78 20.33 -10.72
CA PHE A 262 11.09 21.58 -10.04
C PHE A 262 12.27 21.39 -9.08
N ALA A 263 13.31 22.22 -9.20
CA ALA A 263 14.43 22.23 -8.29
C ALA A 263 14.92 23.68 -8.09
N PRO A 264 15.32 24.07 -6.87
CA PRO A 264 15.29 23.29 -5.62
C PRO A 264 13.88 23.24 -4.98
N TYR A 265 13.53 22.16 -4.27
CA TYR A 265 12.18 22.00 -3.71
C TYR A 265 11.81 23.04 -2.64
N LEU A 266 12.77 23.63 -1.92
CA LEU A 266 12.52 24.73 -0.98
C LEU A 266 12.08 26.03 -1.66
N LYS A 267 12.17 26.12 -2.99
CA LYS A 267 11.65 27.24 -3.78
C LYS A 267 10.31 26.94 -4.43
N LEU A 268 9.69 25.78 -4.14
CA LEU A 268 8.34 25.49 -4.63
C LEU A 268 7.40 26.64 -4.21
N PRO A 269 6.60 27.17 -5.14
CA PRO A 269 5.77 28.32 -4.86
C PRO A 269 4.68 27.96 -3.84
N ARG A 270 4.23 28.97 -3.07
CA ARG A 270 3.19 28.80 -2.04
C ARG A 270 1.94 28.08 -2.56
N GLU A 271 1.59 28.23 -3.84
CA GLU A 271 0.44 27.56 -4.45
C GLU A 271 0.49 26.02 -4.37
N VAL A 272 1.66 25.41 -4.17
CA VAL A 272 1.79 23.95 -4.07
C VAL A 272 1.28 23.42 -2.73
N PHE A 273 1.54 24.14 -1.65
CA PHE A 273 1.24 23.70 -0.26
C PHE A 273 0.24 24.61 0.46
N GLU A 274 -0.12 25.75 -0.13
CA GLU A 274 -1.00 26.77 0.42
C GLU A 274 -0.53 27.19 1.83
N ASP A 275 -1.39 27.05 2.84
CA ASP A 275 -1.09 27.48 4.22
C ASP A 275 -0.10 26.57 4.94
N GLU A 276 0.21 25.40 4.37
CA GLU A 276 1.15 24.44 4.93
C GLU A 276 2.58 24.62 4.40
N THR A 277 2.82 25.64 3.56
CA THR A 277 4.14 25.93 2.98
C THR A 277 5.25 26.00 4.03
N ALA A 278 5.03 26.73 5.13
CA ALA A 278 6.04 26.87 6.18
C ALA A 278 6.35 25.54 6.88
N ALA A 279 5.33 24.73 7.17
CA ALA A 279 5.49 23.44 7.83
C ALA A 279 6.19 22.42 6.91
N VAL A 280 5.84 22.40 5.62
CA VAL A 280 6.51 21.56 4.62
C VAL A 280 7.97 22.00 4.44
N HIS A 281 8.26 23.30 4.33
CA HIS A 281 9.63 23.79 4.22
C HIS A 281 10.47 23.50 5.47
N TYR A 282 9.86 23.57 6.66
CA TYR A 282 10.51 23.17 7.89
C TYR A 282 10.92 21.69 7.83
N TRP A 283 10.02 20.80 7.42
CA TRP A 283 10.33 19.37 7.31
C TRP A 283 11.37 19.09 6.22
N LEU A 284 11.29 19.74 5.05
CA LEU A 284 12.29 19.58 3.97
C LEU A 284 13.71 19.97 4.41
N LYS A 285 13.85 20.96 5.31
CA LYS A 285 15.13 21.33 5.93
C LYS A 285 15.57 20.37 7.04
N ASN A 286 14.62 19.68 7.66
CA ASN A 286 14.83 18.81 8.82
C ASN A 286 14.24 17.41 8.58
N PRO A 287 14.69 16.67 7.54
CA PRO A 287 14.08 15.40 7.14
C PRO A 287 14.27 14.27 8.16
N HIS A 288 15.12 14.47 9.18
CA HIS A 288 15.30 13.56 10.32
C HIS A 288 14.16 13.67 11.36
N THR A 289 13.32 14.70 11.29
CA THR A 289 12.20 14.85 12.21
C THR A 289 11.09 13.86 11.86
N ASP A 290 10.54 13.20 12.89
CA ASP A 290 9.39 12.32 12.77
C ASP A 290 8.17 12.96 13.44
N PRO A 291 7.38 13.77 12.73
CA PRO A 291 6.16 14.37 13.29
C PRO A 291 5.09 13.33 13.64
N TRP A 292 5.23 12.08 13.19
CA TRP A 292 4.23 11.04 13.39
C TRP A 292 4.48 10.27 14.68
N ALA A 293 5.66 9.66 14.80
CA ALA A 293 6.09 8.87 15.95
C ALA A 293 4.98 7.96 16.53
N LEU A 294 4.12 7.37 15.68
CA LEU A 294 2.87 6.73 16.12
C LEU A 294 3.12 5.55 17.07
N HIS A 295 4.21 4.82 16.83
CA HIS A 295 4.68 3.73 17.69
C HIS A 295 4.82 4.14 19.17
N GLU A 296 5.21 5.37 19.48
CA GLU A 296 5.36 5.82 20.87
C GLU A 296 4.03 5.90 21.63
N GLY A 297 2.94 6.17 20.90
CA GLY A 297 1.58 6.23 21.46
C GLY A 297 0.96 4.86 21.71
N VAL A 298 1.47 3.80 21.06
CA VAL A 298 0.90 2.45 21.09
C VAL A 298 0.81 1.90 22.52
N LYS A 299 1.78 2.21 23.38
CA LYS A 299 1.77 1.83 24.81
C LYS A 299 0.54 2.29 25.59
N ASN A 300 -0.22 3.23 25.04
CA ASN A 300 -1.46 3.72 25.62
C ASN A 300 -2.73 3.18 24.93
N VAL A 301 -2.61 2.41 23.86
CA VAL A 301 -3.77 1.87 23.12
C VAL A 301 -4.35 0.67 23.87
N THR A 302 -5.66 0.68 24.10
CA THR A 302 -6.38 -0.32 24.92
C THR A 302 -7.29 -1.25 24.12
N VAL A 303 -7.49 -0.98 22.82
CA VAL A 303 -8.41 -1.71 21.92
C VAL A 303 -7.64 -2.41 20.80
N PRO A 304 -8.16 -3.52 20.24
CA PRO A 304 -7.51 -4.24 19.14
C PRO A 304 -7.61 -3.48 17.82
N ASN A 305 -6.63 -3.70 16.93
CA ASN A 305 -6.59 -3.14 15.59
C ASN A 305 -6.55 -4.23 14.51
N LEU A 306 -7.30 -4.02 13.42
CA LEU A 306 -7.15 -4.74 12.16
C LEU A 306 -6.35 -3.90 11.15
N ASN A 307 -5.14 -4.35 10.81
CA ASN A 307 -4.35 -3.79 9.72
C ASN A 307 -4.47 -4.67 8.46
N VAL A 308 -4.77 -4.03 7.33
CA VAL A 308 -4.77 -4.63 5.98
C VAL A 308 -3.80 -3.84 5.12
N ILE A 309 -2.70 -4.48 4.72
CA ILE A 309 -1.60 -3.81 4.04
C ILE A 309 -1.08 -4.68 2.88
N GLY A 310 -0.15 -4.16 2.10
CA GLY A 310 0.42 -4.89 0.98
C GLY A 310 1.95 -4.88 0.95
N TRP A 311 2.53 -5.89 0.30
CA TRP A 311 3.99 -5.95 0.05
C TRP A 311 4.51 -4.77 -0.75
N TRP A 312 3.68 -4.25 -1.67
CA TRP A 312 3.96 -3.09 -2.51
C TRP A 312 3.33 -1.80 -1.97
N ASP A 313 2.87 -1.84 -0.74
CA ASP A 313 2.39 -0.67 -0.03
C ASP A 313 3.57 0.07 0.60
N HIS A 314 3.78 1.32 0.19
CA HIS A 314 4.80 2.19 0.77
C HIS A 314 4.54 2.53 2.25
N CYS A 315 3.36 2.18 2.76
CA CYS A 315 3.01 2.36 4.15
C CYS A 315 3.42 1.20 5.07
N ASN A 316 4.10 0.16 4.57
CA ASN A 316 4.42 -0.99 5.41
C ASN A 316 5.46 -0.69 6.51
N GLY A 317 6.35 0.29 6.32
CA GLY A 317 7.25 0.82 7.38
C GLY A 317 7.94 -0.24 8.22
N HIS A 318 8.38 -1.33 7.60
CA HIS A 318 8.97 -2.50 8.28
C HIS A 318 8.07 -3.09 9.39
N MET A 319 6.76 -2.96 9.24
CA MET A 319 5.72 -3.44 10.16
C MET A 319 5.96 -3.04 11.62
N LEU A 320 6.62 -1.89 11.85
CA LEU A 320 6.94 -1.42 13.19
C LEU A 320 5.67 -1.22 14.02
N LEU A 321 4.63 -0.64 13.42
CA LEU A 321 3.38 -0.33 14.11
C LEU A 321 2.65 -1.60 14.56
N ASP A 322 2.58 -2.61 13.69
CA ASP A 322 1.98 -3.92 13.99
C ASP A 322 2.74 -4.66 15.10
N ARG A 323 4.08 -4.70 15.01
CA ARG A 323 4.91 -5.34 16.03
C ARG A 323 4.77 -4.64 17.38
N THR A 324 4.90 -3.31 17.42
CA THR A 324 4.72 -2.52 18.64
C THR A 324 3.31 -2.70 19.21
N MET A 325 2.27 -2.80 18.37
CA MET A 325 0.91 -3.09 18.83
C MET A 325 0.81 -4.44 19.54
N ARG A 326 1.49 -5.47 19.03
CA ARG A 326 1.48 -6.80 19.64
C ARG A 326 2.33 -6.89 20.91
N THR A 327 3.41 -6.12 21.03
CA THR A 327 4.36 -6.24 22.14
C THR A 327 4.11 -5.23 23.25
N GLU A 328 3.66 -4.02 22.92
CA GLU A 328 3.70 -2.87 23.83
C GLU A 328 2.33 -2.26 24.12
N ALA A 329 1.25 -2.61 23.39
CA ALA A 329 -0.06 -2.02 23.66
C ALA A 329 -0.54 -2.25 25.10
N ALA A 330 -1.35 -1.34 25.63
CA ALA A 330 -1.66 -1.26 27.07
C ALA A 330 -2.36 -2.52 27.62
N THR A 331 -3.24 -3.15 26.82
CA THR A 331 -4.07 -4.28 27.26
C THR A 331 -3.72 -5.56 26.53
N LYS A 332 -3.96 -6.71 27.18
CA LYS A 332 -3.87 -8.03 26.53
C LYS A 332 -4.82 -8.13 25.34
N THR A 333 -6.02 -7.54 25.45
CA THR A 333 -6.99 -7.46 24.36
C THR A 333 -6.43 -6.74 23.13
N ALA A 334 -5.75 -5.61 23.33
CA ALA A 334 -5.09 -4.89 22.24
C ALA A 334 -3.97 -5.72 21.60
N ARG A 335 -3.08 -6.30 22.41
CA ARG A 335 -1.92 -7.08 21.95
C ARG A 335 -2.32 -8.37 21.23
N ASP A 336 -3.11 -9.21 21.89
CA ASP A 336 -3.46 -10.55 21.41
C ASP A 336 -4.60 -10.51 20.40
N GLY A 337 -5.45 -9.48 20.47
CA GLY A 337 -6.61 -9.31 19.61
C GLY A 337 -6.29 -8.72 18.25
N SER A 338 -5.19 -7.97 18.10
CA SER A 338 -4.84 -7.31 16.84
C SER A 338 -4.46 -8.29 15.73
N ARG A 339 -4.79 -7.95 14.49
CA ARG A 339 -4.58 -8.78 13.29
C ARG A 339 -3.99 -7.96 12.15
N THR A 340 -3.07 -8.57 11.42
CA THR A 340 -2.40 -7.96 10.26
C THR A 340 -2.49 -8.89 9.05
N ILE A 341 -3.14 -8.41 7.99
CA ILE A 341 -3.31 -9.13 6.72
C ILE A 341 -2.44 -8.45 5.67
N ILE A 342 -1.52 -9.19 5.06
CA ILE A 342 -0.59 -8.66 4.08
C ILE A 342 -0.74 -9.38 2.74
N GLY A 343 -1.30 -8.67 1.75
CA GLY A 343 -1.49 -9.18 0.39
C GLY A 343 -0.44 -8.70 -0.60
N PRO A 344 -0.49 -9.15 -1.86
CA PRO A 344 0.41 -8.73 -2.94
C PRO A 344 -0.01 -7.37 -3.53
N TRP A 345 -0.42 -6.45 -2.66
CA TRP A 345 -1.10 -5.23 -3.05
C TRP A 345 -0.19 -4.02 -2.98
N ALA A 346 -0.50 -3.04 -3.82
CA ALA A 346 -0.02 -1.67 -3.69
C ALA A 346 -1.01 -0.83 -2.87
N HIS A 347 -0.54 0.32 -2.39
CA HIS A 347 -1.37 1.28 -1.64
C HIS A 347 -2.69 1.62 -2.37
N GLY A 348 -2.57 1.97 -3.66
CA GLY A 348 -3.71 2.14 -4.54
C GLY A 348 -4.11 0.80 -5.16
N GLY A 349 -4.85 -0.03 -4.45
CA GLY A 349 -5.26 -1.34 -4.97
C GLY A 349 -5.33 -2.48 -3.95
N LEU A 350 -5.37 -2.19 -2.65
CA LEU A 350 -5.61 -3.19 -1.62
C LEU A 350 -6.81 -4.08 -2.00
N GLY A 351 -6.63 -5.40 -1.89
CA GLY A 351 -7.60 -6.41 -2.29
C GLY A 351 -7.67 -6.76 -3.78
N ARG A 352 -6.83 -6.16 -4.65
CA ARG A 352 -6.78 -6.51 -6.08
C ARG A 352 -5.88 -7.71 -6.35
N ARG A 353 -6.26 -8.51 -7.34
CA ARG A 353 -5.45 -9.64 -7.81
C ARG A 353 -4.41 -9.34 -8.90
N ARG A 354 -4.57 -8.24 -9.65
CA ARG A 354 -3.77 -7.98 -10.87
C ARG A 354 -3.23 -6.55 -10.92
N TYR A 355 -1.99 -6.41 -11.39
CA TYR A 355 -1.29 -5.16 -11.67
C TYR A 355 -0.61 -5.24 -13.04
N GLY A 356 -1.12 -4.52 -14.02
CA GLY A 356 -0.63 -4.63 -15.40
C GLY A 356 -0.74 -6.07 -15.91
N ASN A 357 0.38 -6.62 -16.37
CA ASN A 357 0.52 -8.00 -16.83
C ASN A 357 0.77 -9.03 -15.70
N ILE A 358 0.92 -8.59 -14.44
CA ILE A 358 1.16 -9.48 -13.30
C ILE A 358 -0.18 -9.85 -12.64
N ASP A 359 -0.46 -11.15 -12.60
CA ASP A 359 -1.65 -11.72 -11.94
C ASP A 359 -1.21 -12.63 -10.78
N PHE A 360 -1.66 -12.30 -9.57
CA PHE A 360 -1.41 -13.09 -8.37
C PHE A 360 -2.48 -14.17 -8.15
N GLY A 361 -3.36 -14.40 -9.11
CA GLY A 361 -4.40 -15.43 -9.03
C GLY A 361 -5.64 -15.00 -8.23
N PRO A 362 -6.73 -15.77 -8.29
CA PRO A 362 -8.00 -15.41 -7.65
C PRO A 362 -7.89 -15.27 -6.13
N GLU A 363 -7.01 -16.01 -5.45
CA GLU A 363 -6.80 -15.93 -4.00
C GLU A 363 -6.27 -14.58 -3.52
N ALA A 364 -5.61 -13.81 -4.39
CA ALA A 364 -5.13 -12.47 -4.05
C ALA A 364 -6.26 -11.42 -3.97
N ALA A 365 -7.45 -11.74 -4.49
CA ALA A 365 -8.61 -10.88 -4.34
C ALA A 365 -9.12 -10.93 -2.89
N PHE A 366 -9.31 -9.77 -2.28
CA PHE A 366 -9.72 -9.69 -0.88
C PHE A 366 -10.75 -8.59 -0.66
N ASP A 367 -11.89 -8.96 -0.10
CA ASP A 367 -12.97 -8.02 0.23
C ASP A 367 -12.76 -7.45 1.63
N ILE A 368 -12.09 -6.30 1.68
CA ILE A 368 -11.75 -5.60 2.92
C ILE A 368 -13.01 -5.27 3.72
N ALA A 369 -14.06 -4.75 3.08
CA ALA A 369 -15.28 -4.37 3.78
C ALA A 369 -16.02 -5.58 4.35
N ALA A 370 -15.99 -6.74 3.69
CA ALA A 370 -16.54 -7.98 4.27
C ALA A 370 -15.78 -8.37 5.54
N TYR A 371 -14.44 -8.29 5.48
CA TYR A 371 -13.60 -8.68 6.60
C TYR A 371 -13.71 -7.69 7.77
N GLU A 372 -13.77 -6.38 7.50
CA GLU A 372 -14.04 -5.35 8.52
C GLU A 372 -15.39 -5.57 9.20
N ILE A 373 -16.45 -5.89 8.45
CA ILE A 373 -17.77 -6.21 9.03
C ILE A 373 -17.64 -7.43 9.95
N ARG A 374 -16.96 -8.50 9.51
CA ARG A 374 -16.71 -9.68 10.35
C ARG A 374 -15.91 -9.32 11.61
N TRP A 375 -14.89 -8.48 11.47
CA TRP A 375 -14.06 -8.00 12.56
C TRP A 375 -14.86 -7.24 13.62
N PHE A 376 -15.66 -6.26 13.20
CA PHE A 376 -16.49 -5.48 14.12
C PHE A 376 -17.66 -6.29 14.68
N ASP A 377 -18.20 -7.26 13.92
CA ASP A 377 -19.26 -8.15 14.41
C ASP A 377 -18.76 -8.98 15.59
N TYR A 378 -17.49 -9.39 15.58
CA TYR A 378 -16.85 -10.06 16.71
C TYR A 378 -16.64 -9.09 17.88
N TRP A 379 -15.86 -8.01 17.67
CA TRP A 379 -15.42 -7.16 18.78
C TRP A 379 -16.53 -6.31 19.40
N ILE A 380 -17.45 -5.81 18.59
CA ILE A 380 -18.46 -4.85 19.04
C ILE A 380 -19.78 -5.56 19.34
N LYS A 381 -20.20 -6.52 18.51
CA LYS A 381 -21.47 -7.23 18.68
C LYS A 381 -21.33 -8.57 19.41
N GLY A 382 -20.12 -9.01 19.74
CA GLY A 382 -19.88 -10.26 20.43
C GLY A 382 -20.23 -11.52 19.62
N LYS A 383 -20.34 -11.43 18.29
CA LYS A 383 -20.72 -12.58 17.45
C LYS A 383 -19.58 -13.58 17.34
N PRO A 384 -19.75 -14.86 17.71
CA PRO A 384 -18.74 -15.89 17.53
C PRO A 384 -18.61 -16.25 16.05
N ASN A 385 -17.63 -15.65 15.36
CA ASN A 385 -17.43 -15.82 13.92
C ASN A 385 -15.99 -16.22 13.56
N GLY A 386 -15.20 -16.63 14.55
CA GLY A 386 -13.85 -17.20 14.40
C GLY A 386 -12.71 -16.19 14.26
N ILE A 387 -12.94 -14.88 14.42
CA ILE A 387 -11.86 -13.87 14.43
C ILE A 387 -10.84 -14.15 15.55
N ASP A 388 -11.32 -14.57 16.72
CA ASP A 388 -10.53 -15.01 17.87
C ASP A 388 -9.57 -16.15 17.55
N LYS A 389 -9.91 -17.00 16.58
CA LYS A 389 -9.12 -18.17 16.16
C LYS A 389 -8.17 -17.88 15.00
N THR A 390 -8.22 -16.69 14.40
CA THR A 390 -7.29 -16.33 13.32
C THR A 390 -5.91 -16.01 13.87
N ALA A 391 -4.88 -16.35 13.10
CA ALA A 391 -3.50 -16.02 13.46
C ALA A 391 -3.26 -14.51 13.45
N PRO A 392 -2.33 -14.00 14.28
CA PRO A 392 -1.95 -12.59 14.32
C PRO A 392 -1.58 -12.00 12.96
N TYR A 393 -0.85 -12.77 12.16
CA TYR A 393 -0.44 -12.38 10.82
C TYR A 393 -1.01 -13.37 9.81
N ARG A 394 -1.57 -12.83 8.72
CA ARG A 394 -1.95 -13.62 7.54
C ARG A 394 -1.27 -13.03 6.32
N ILE A 395 -0.30 -13.76 5.78
CA ILE A 395 0.60 -13.31 4.72
C ILE A 395 0.27 -13.99 3.39
N PHE A 396 0.36 -13.25 2.29
CA PHE A 396 0.26 -13.81 0.94
C PHE A 396 1.65 -14.10 0.40
N ILE A 397 1.97 -15.36 0.15
CA ILE A 397 3.27 -15.76 -0.41
C ILE A 397 3.20 -15.56 -1.92
N MET A 398 3.83 -14.49 -2.42
CA MET A 398 3.93 -14.24 -3.86
C MET A 398 4.69 -15.38 -4.55
N GLY A 399 4.41 -15.62 -5.83
CA GLY A 399 5.02 -16.73 -6.57
C GLY A 399 4.19 -18.01 -6.40
N ASP A 400 4.06 -18.51 -5.17
CA ASP A 400 3.12 -19.60 -4.87
C ASP A 400 1.66 -19.15 -5.00
N ASN A 401 1.40 -17.88 -4.73
CA ASN A 401 0.10 -17.23 -4.79
C ASN A 401 -0.93 -17.84 -3.83
N ARG A 402 -0.52 -18.05 -2.57
CA ARG A 402 -1.35 -18.62 -1.50
C ARG A 402 -1.21 -17.85 -0.19
N TRP A 403 -2.26 -17.91 0.62
CA TRP A 403 -2.23 -17.38 1.99
C TRP A 403 -1.57 -18.36 2.96
N ARG A 404 -0.84 -17.83 3.94
CA ARG A 404 -0.32 -18.57 5.10
C ARG A 404 -0.51 -17.76 6.38
N ASP A 405 -0.92 -18.45 7.42
CA ASP A 405 -1.11 -17.89 8.76
C ASP A 405 0.21 -18.00 9.56
N GLU A 406 0.53 -16.96 10.32
CA GLU A 406 1.79 -16.82 11.06
C GLU A 406 1.55 -16.26 12.47
N ALA A 407 2.28 -16.79 13.45
CA ALA A 407 2.16 -16.38 14.84
C ALA A 407 2.86 -15.05 15.14
N ASP A 408 3.92 -14.73 14.38
CA ASP A 408 4.72 -13.54 14.58
C ASP A 408 5.34 -13.01 13.28
N TRP A 409 5.91 -11.80 13.33
CA TRP A 409 6.66 -11.19 12.26
C TRP A 409 7.84 -10.35 12.80
N PRO A 410 9.07 -10.49 12.25
CA PRO A 410 9.48 -11.46 11.21
C PRO A 410 9.44 -12.91 11.71
N LEU A 411 9.52 -13.87 10.78
CA LEU A 411 9.40 -15.30 11.10
C LEU A 411 10.68 -15.80 11.76
N GLU A 412 10.57 -16.33 12.99
CA GLU A 412 11.72 -16.86 13.75
C GLU A 412 12.45 -17.99 13.01
N ARG A 413 11.72 -18.79 12.23
CA ARG A 413 12.27 -19.89 11.44
C ARG A 413 13.04 -19.45 10.19
N ALA A 414 13.11 -18.15 9.91
CA ALA A 414 13.86 -17.64 8.77
C ALA A 414 15.37 -17.79 9.02
N VAL A 415 16.08 -18.37 8.06
CA VAL A 415 17.54 -18.53 8.06
C VAL A 415 18.15 -17.57 7.07
N GLU A 416 19.20 -16.86 7.46
CA GLU A 416 19.91 -15.96 6.55
C GLU A 416 20.67 -16.76 5.48
N LYS A 417 20.28 -16.59 4.21
CA LYS A 417 21.03 -17.09 3.05
C LYS A 417 21.76 -15.94 2.37
N VAL A 418 23.05 -16.11 2.19
CA VAL A 418 23.91 -15.11 1.56
C VAL A 418 24.16 -15.48 0.10
N LEU A 419 23.99 -14.51 -0.80
CA LEU A 419 24.46 -14.59 -2.18
C LEU A 419 25.44 -13.43 -2.43
N TYR A 420 26.59 -13.75 -2.99
CA TYR A 420 27.65 -12.82 -3.33
C TYR A 420 27.56 -12.39 -4.78
N LEU A 421 27.91 -11.14 -5.05
CA LEU A 421 28.02 -10.62 -6.40
C LEU A 421 29.37 -11.02 -7.00
N THR A 422 29.38 -11.33 -8.29
CA THR A 422 30.60 -11.51 -9.09
C THR A 422 30.31 -11.22 -10.57
N SER A 423 31.31 -10.85 -11.34
CA SER A 423 31.21 -10.55 -12.78
C SER A 423 32.62 -10.54 -13.39
N ASP A 424 32.70 -10.48 -14.72
CA ASP A 424 33.95 -10.20 -15.44
C ASP A 424 34.01 -8.71 -15.88
N GLY A 425 33.33 -7.84 -15.13
CA GLY A 425 33.29 -6.38 -15.31
C GLY A 425 32.25 -5.87 -16.30
N LYS A 426 31.25 -6.68 -16.67
CA LYS A 426 30.19 -6.32 -17.62
C LYS A 426 28.79 -6.62 -17.08
N ALA A 427 28.52 -6.36 -15.81
CA ALA A 427 27.20 -6.60 -15.21
C ALA A 427 26.10 -5.62 -15.67
N ASN A 428 26.39 -4.62 -16.51
CA ASN A 428 25.37 -3.68 -16.99
C ASN A 428 24.32 -4.41 -17.85
N THR A 429 23.04 -4.17 -17.56
CA THR A 429 21.86 -4.76 -18.23
C THR A 429 21.67 -6.27 -17.99
N PRO A 430 20.46 -6.83 -18.22
CA PRO A 430 20.24 -8.28 -18.07
C PRO A 430 21.04 -9.17 -19.03
N ASN A 431 21.65 -8.61 -20.08
CA ASN A 431 22.53 -9.34 -21.00
C ASN A 431 24.00 -9.32 -20.56
N GLY A 432 24.30 -8.70 -19.40
CA GLY A 432 25.62 -8.69 -18.80
C GLY A 432 26.03 -10.04 -18.19
N ASP A 433 27.22 -10.07 -17.59
CA ASP A 433 27.84 -11.26 -16.99
C ASP A 433 27.75 -11.31 -15.45
N GLY A 434 26.93 -10.43 -14.86
CA GLY A 434 26.74 -10.35 -13.42
C GLY A 434 26.03 -11.59 -12.86
N ARG A 435 26.64 -12.21 -11.85
CA ARG A 435 26.19 -13.45 -11.22
C ARG A 435 25.96 -13.26 -9.72
N LEU A 436 24.96 -13.97 -9.21
CA LEU A 436 24.77 -14.20 -7.78
C LEU A 436 25.19 -15.64 -7.45
N ILE A 437 26.18 -15.81 -6.60
CA ILE A 437 26.75 -17.12 -6.21
C ILE A 437 26.74 -17.31 -4.69
N GLN A 438 26.69 -18.57 -4.24
CA GLN A 438 26.70 -18.89 -2.80
C GLN A 438 28.11 -18.84 -2.21
N GLU A 439 29.10 -19.25 -2.99
CA GLU A 439 30.50 -19.24 -2.57
C GLU A 439 31.05 -17.83 -2.59
N LYS A 440 31.80 -17.47 -1.55
CA LYS A 440 32.42 -16.15 -1.47
C LYS A 440 33.51 -16.03 -2.55
N PRO A 441 33.42 -15.06 -3.48
CA PRO A 441 34.43 -14.90 -4.52
C PRO A 441 35.78 -14.50 -3.93
N SER A 442 36.85 -15.11 -4.43
CA SER A 442 38.24 -14.82 -4.03
C SER A 442 38.91 -13.75 -4.87
N SER A 443 38.51 -13.61 -6.14
CA SER A 443 39.03 -12.61 -7.07
C SER A 443 38.41 -11.22 -6.82
N ASP A 444 39.24 -10.18 -6.79
CA ASP A 444 38.79 -8.79 -6.82
C ASP A 444 38.08 -8.48 -8.16
N GLY A 445 37.06 -7.63 -8.11
CA GLY A 445 36.31 -7.24 -9.28
C GLY A 445 35.40 -6.06 -9.01
N ALA A 446 35.04 -5.35 -10.07
CA ALA A 446 34.11 -4.24 -9.97
C ALA A 446 33.36 -4.02 -11.27
N ASP A 447 32.13 -3.53 -11.13
CA ASP A 447 31.31 -3.04 -12.21
C ASP A 447 31.01 -1.56 -12.01
N TRP A 448 30.78 -0.83 -13.10
CA TRP A 448 30.52 0.61 -13.00
C TRP A 448 29.43 1.09 -13.95
N TYR A 449 28.84 2.23 -13.60
CA TYR A 449 27.91 2.96 -14.45
C TYR A 449 28.01 4.46 -14.21
N SER A 450 27.49 5.24 -15.16
CA SER A 450 27.31 6.69 -15.00
C SER A 450 25.89 6.98 -14.56
N TYR A 451 25.72 7.55 -13.38
CA TYR A 451 24.45 8.11 -12.93
C TYR A 451 24.33 9.58 -13.39
N ASP A 452 23.25 9.87 -14.12
CA ASP A 452 22.91 11.21 -14.58
C ASP A 452 21.57 11.64 -13.95
N PRO A 453 21.56 12.60 -13.00
CA PRO A 453 20.32 13.10 -12.42
C PRO A 453 19.37 13.75 -13.44
N GLU A 454 19.83 14.15 -14.63
CA GLU A 454 18.95 14.63 -15.71
C GLU A 454 18.24 13.50 -16.47
N ASN A 455 18.78 12.28 -16.39
CA ASN A 455 18.22 11.06 -16.98
C ASN A 455 18.18 9.93 -15.95
N PRO A 456 17.41 10.09 -14.84
CA PRO A 456 17.31 9.05 -13.82
C PRO A 456 16.67 7.79 -14.39
N VAL A 457 16.91 6.65 -13.73
CA VAL A 457 16.10 5.45 -13.92
C VAL A 457 14.66 5.77 -13.51
N PRO A 458 13.68 5.60 -14.41
CA PRO A 458 12.31 5.93 -14.11
C PRO A 458 11.68 4.86 -13.23
N SER A 459 10.87 5.30 -12.26
CA SER A 459 9.99 4.42 -11.52
C SER A 459 8.91 3.87 -12.43
N LEU A 460 8.70 2.55 -12.39
CA LEU A 460 7.54 1.92 -12.99
C LEU A 460 6.40 1.98 -11.97
N HIS A 461 5.44 2.88 -12.20
CA HIS A 461 4.43 3.24 -11.20
C HIS A 461 2.99 3.14 -11.73
N GLY A 462 2.03 3.07 -10.82
CA GLY A 462 0.61 3.15 -11.16
C GLY A 462 0.16 4.58 -11.54
N PRO A 463 -1.11 4.76 -11.96
CA PRO A 463 -1.66 6.05 -12.40
C PRO A 463 -1.61 7.20 -11.38
N ARG A 464 -1.40 6.89 -10.09
CA ARG A 464 -1.26 7.88 -8.99
C ARG A 464 0.18 7.99 -8.46
N LEU A 465 1.15 7.50 -9.23
CA LEU A 465 2.58 7.51 -8.87
C LEU A 465 2.90 6.73 -7.59
N PHE A 466 2.00 5.81 -7.19
CA PHE A 466 2.30 4.80 -6.19
C PHE A 466 3.14 3.69 -6.81
N GLN A 467 4.08 3.18 -6.01
CA GLN A 467 4.77 1.94 -6.31
C GLN A 467 3.75 0.81 -6.48
N ILE A 468 3.94 -0.01 -7.49
CA ILE A 468 3.13 -1.19 -7.78
C ILE A 468 4.06 -2.35 -8.16
N PRO A 469 3.63 -3.62 -8.02
CA PRO A 469 4.36 -4.72 -8.63
C PRO A 469 4.44 -4.49 -10.14
N THR A 470 5.64 -4.56 -10.70
CA THR A 470 5.88 -4.28 -12.13
C THR A 470 6.81 -5.30 -12.78
N ASP A 471 6.61 -5.49 -14.07
CA ASP A 471 7.57 -6.17 -14.93
C ASP A 471 8.72 -5.21 -15.25
N GLN A 472 9.96 -5.65 -14.98
CA GLN A 472 11.17 -4.85 -15.10
C GLN A 472 11.75 -4.80 -16.51
N ARG A 473 11.24 -5.60 -17.46
CA ARG A 473 11.72 -5.59 -18.86
C ARG A 473 11.75 -4.22 -19.53
N PRO A 474 10.83 -3.26 -19.26
CA PRO A 474 10.93 -1.91 -19.81
C PRO A 474 12.23 -1.17 -19.47
N LEU A 475 12.94 -1.58 -18.41
CA LEU A 475 14.21 -0.99 -17.98
C LEU A 475 15.44 -1.77 -18.47
N ALA A 476 15.27 -2.91 -19.17
CA ALA A 476 16.36 -3.83 -19.50
C ALA A 476 17.47 -3.23 -20.38
N ARG A 477 17.22 -2.10 -21.05
CA ARG A 477 18.23 -1.42 -21.91
C ARG A 477 19.04 -0.34 -21.18
N ARG A 478 18.72 -0.05 -19.91
CA ARG A 478 19.40 0.99 -19.14
C ARG A 478 20.79 0.53 -18.70
N LYS A 479 21.83 1.20 -19.20
CA LYS A 479 23.23 0.89 -18.87
C LYS A 479 23.63 1.32 -17.46
N ASP A 480 22.83 2.16 -16.82
CA ASP A 480 22.95 2.57 -15.42
C ASP A 480 22.20 1.66 -14.45
N ILE A 481 21.90 0.43 -14.88
CA ILE A 481 21.43 -0.66 -14.04
C ILE A 481 22.42 -1.82 -14.18
N LEU A 482 23.09 -2.16 -13.08
CA LEU A 482 23.87 -3.38 -12.96
C LEU A 482 22.94 -4.52 -12.55
N VAL A 483 23.10 -5.68 -13.16
CA VAL A 483 22.23 -6.84 -12.98
C VAL A 483 23.08 -8.03 -12.57
N TYR A 484 22.74 -8.62 -11.42
CA TYR A 484 23.36 -9.85 -10.92
C TYR A 484 22.27 -10.89 -10.70
N GLN A 485 22.46 -12.10 -11.23
CA GLN A 485 21.44 -13.14 -11.11
C GLN A 485 22.02 -14.53 -10.88
N THR A 486 21.24 -15.38 -10.22
CA THR A 486 21.59 -16.80 -10.06
C THR A 486 21.52 -17.53 -11.41
N ALA A 487 22.10 -18.73 -11.47
CA ALA A 487 21.65 -19.76 -12.41
C ALA A 487 20.13 -20.03 -12.20
N PRO A 488 19.42 -20.64 -13.17
CA PRO A 488 18.06 -21.12 -12.93
C PRO A 488 18.05 -21.99 -11.67
N LEU A 489 17.13 -21.70 -10.77
CA LEU A 489 17.04 -22.42 -9.50
C LEU A 489 16.70 -23.88 -9.76
N THR A 490 17.40 -24.78 -9.08
CA THR A 490 17.14 -26.23 -9.10
C THR A 490 16.10 -26.66 -8.07
N GLU A 491 15.61 -25.73 -7.25
CA GLU A 491 14.60 -25.96 -6.23
C GLU A 491 13.79 -24.67 -5.96
N ARG A 492 12.65 -24.82 -5.28
CA ARG A 492 11.84 -23.67 -4.82
C ARG A 492 12.53 -23.02 -3.62
N ILE A 493 12.76 -21.70 -3.66
CA ILE A 493 13.30 -20.93 -2.54
C ILE A 493 12.28 -19.89 -2.09
N GLU A 494 11.87 -19.94 -0.82
CA GLU A 494 11.00 -18.92 -0.24
C GLU A 494 11.79 -17.88 0.53
N VAL A 495 11.61 -16.61 0.16
CA VAL A 495 12.14 -15.45 0.88
C VAL A 495 10.99 -14.72 1.56
N THR A 496 10.93 -14.79 2.89
CA THR A 496 9.89 -14.12 3.68
C THR A 496 10.52 -13.37 4.86
N GLY A 497 10.47 -12.04 4.84
CA GLY A 497 11.08 -11.18 5.86
C GLY A 497 11.64 -9.89 5.26
N TYR A 498 12.80 -9.45 5.76
CA TYR A 498 13.51 -8.24 5.32
C TYR A 498 14.82 -8.58 4.56
N PRO A 499 14.81 -8.65 3.22
CA PRO A 499 16.04 -8.73 2.44
C PRO A 499 16.95 -7.53 2.73
N THR A 500 18.26 -7.75 2.72
CA THR A 500 19.25 -6.71 2.96
C THR A 500 20.42 -6.85 1.99
N VAL A 501 20.98 -5.74 1.52
CA VAL A 501 22.21 -5.72 0.71
C VAL A 501 23.32 -5.01 1.48
N GLU A 502 24.42 -5.71 1.68
CA GLU A 502 25.68 -5.11 2.12
C GLU A 502 26.50 -4.76 0.89
N LEU A 503 26.54 -3.47 0.56
CA LEU A 503 27.11 -2.93 -0.66
C LEU A 503 28.47 -2.29 -0.38
N HIS A 504 29.50 -2.70 -1.11
CA HIS A 504 30.77 -1.98 -1.17
C HIS A 504 30.80 -1.17 -2.46
N ALA A 505 30.78 0.15 -2.35
CA ALA A 505 30.69 1.02 -3.51
C ALA A 505 31.52 2.29 -3.33
N SER A 506 31.97 2.84 -4.45
CA SER A 506 32.62 4.15 -4.51
C SER A 506 31.90 5.03 -5.53
N SER A 507 31.93 6.34 -5.30
CA SER A 507 31.37 7.34 -6.21
C SER A 507 32.43 8.35 -6.61
N SER A 508 32.36 8.92 -7.81
CA SER A 508 33.14 10.11 -8.17
C SER A 508 32.58 11.40 -7.54
N ALA A 509 31.45 11.32 -6.84
CA ALA A 509 30.78 12.45 -6.20
C ALA A 509 30.86 12.37 -4.65
N PRO A 510 30.72 13.51 -3.95
CA PRO A 510 30.74 13.55 -2.48
C PRO A 510 29.45 13.03 -1.83
N ASP A 511 28.40 12.80 -2.62
CA ASP A 511 27.14 12.16 -2.22
C ASP A 511 26.48 11.54 -3.47
N THR A 512 25.64 10.53 -3.27
CA THR A 512 24.85 9.84 -4.31
C THR A 512 23.80 8.96 -3.63
N ASP A 513 22.92 8.33 -4.40
CA ASP A 513 22.06 7.25 -3.91
C ASP A 513 22.51 5.89 -4.46
N PHE A 514 22.20 4.83 -3.73
CA PHE A 514 22.26 3.45 -4.21
C PHE A 514 20.92 2.77 -3.92
N PHE A 515 20.32 2.22 -4.97
CA PHE A 515 19.09 1.45 -4.95
C PHE A 515 19.41 -0.01 -5.23
N ALA A 516 18.74 -0.90 -4.51
CA ALA A 516 18.80 -2.34 -4.71
C ALA A 516 17.38 -2.86 -4.92
N ARG A 517 17.16 -3.59 -6.02
CA ARG A 517 15.86 -4.13 -6.40
C ARG A 517 15.97 -5.64 -6.58
N LEU A 518 15.17 -6.38 -5.80
CA LEU A 518 15.09 -7.82 -5.84
C LEU A 518 14.00 -8.21 -6.84
N VAL A 519 14.31 -9.08 -7.78
CA VAL A 519 13.46 -9.45 -8.91
C VAL A 519 13.39 -10.97 -9.04
N ASP A 520 12.20 -11.47 -9.28
CA ASP A 520 11.90 -12.86 -9.61
C ASP A 520 11.77 -13.01 -11.13
N VAL A 521 12.75 -13.66 -11.75
CA VAL A 521 12.79 -13.84 -13.21
C VAL A 521 12.24 -15.22 -13.56
N ALA A 522 11.11 -15.25 -14.24
CA ALA A 522 10.50 -16.48 -14.74
C ALA A 522 11.25 -17.04 -15.96
N PRO A 523 11.09 -18.34 -16.29
CA PRO A 523 11.71 -18.97 -17.47
C PRO A 523 11.36 -18.30 -18.80
N ASP A 524 10.22 -17.63 -18.89
CA ASP A 524 9.78 -16.84 -20.05
C ASP A 524 10.43 -15.45 -20.15
N GLY A 525 11.31 -15.12 -19.18
CA GLY A 525 12.02 -13.86 -19.09
C GLY A 525 11.24 -12.71 -18.43
N MET A 526 10.00 -12.92 -17.98
CA MET A 526 9.29 -11.91 -17.17
C MET A 526 10.05 -11.68 -15.86
N GLY A 527 10.50 -10.44 -15.63
CA GLY A 527 11.18 -10.06 -14.39
C GLY A 527 10.20 -9.33 -13.47
N ARG A 528 9.58 -10.05 -12.54
CA ARG A 528 8.63 -9.47 -11.58
C ARG A 528 9.38 -8.89 -10.39
N ASP A 529 9.10 -7.63 -10.10
CA ASP A 529 9.60 -6.94 -8.91
C ASP A 529 9.17 -7.66 -7.61
N VAL A 530 10.09 -7.84 -6.66
CA VAL A 530 9.85 -8.53 -5.36
C VAL A 530 10.01 -7.61 -4.15
N SER A 531 11.08 -6.81 -4.11
CA SER A 531 11.33 -5.83 -3.06
C SER A 531 12.31 -4.75 -3.55
N LEU A 532 12.28 -3.58 -2.91
CA LEU A 532 13.13 -2.43 -3.19
C LEU A 532 13.70 -1.91 -1.87
N GLY A 533 14.97 -1.51 -1.89
CA GLY A 533 15.60 -0.75 -0.82
C GLY A 533 16.50 0.33 -1.41
N MET A 534 16.81 1.35 -0.61
CA MET A 534 17.76 2.38 -1.00
C MET A 534 18.55 2.92 0.19
N VAL A 535 19.69 3.51 -0.11
CA VAL A 535 20.46 4.32 0.83
C VAL A 535 20.94 5.56 0.09
N ARG A 536 20.81 6.71 0.75
CA ARG A 536 21.49 7.94 0.34
C ARG A 536 22.81 8.02 1.08
N ALA A 537 23.92 8.19 0.35
CA ALA A 537 25.27 8.00 0.88
C ALA A 537 25.55 8.88 2.10
N ARG A 538 25.09 10.13 2.12
CA ARG A 538 25.24 11.02 3.28
C ARG A 538 24.58 10.47 4.54
N TYR A 539 23.50 9.70 4.42
CA TYR A 539 22.71 9.15 5.54
C TYR A 539 23.03 7.67 5.83
N ARG A 540 24.13 7.14 5.31
CA ARG A 540 24.55 5.73 5.51
C ARG A 540 24.67 5.29 6.98
N ASN A 541 24.89 6.25 7.89
CA ASN A 541 25.03 6.01 9.34
C ASN A 541 23.80 6.46 10.15
N GLY A 542 22.69 6.78 9.48
CA GLY A 542 21.47 7.35 10.08
C GLY A 542 21.10 8.70 9.49
N VAL A 543 19.79 8.98 9.43
CA VAL A 543 19.26 10.26 8.92
C VAL A 543 19.59 11.46 9.83
N ASP A 544 19.85 11.18 11.10
CA ASP A 544 20.29 12.10 12.14
C ASP A 544 21.81 12.34 12.14
N LYS A 545 22.58 11.54 11.38
CA LYS A 545 24.06 11.59 11.32
C LYS A 545 24.59 11.75 9.90
N PRO A 546 24.21 12.83 9.18
CA PRO A 546 24.68 13.06 7.82
C PRO A 546 26.20 13.27 7.77
N SER A 547 26.87 12.62 6.84
CA SER A 547 28.30 12.83 6.55
C SER A 547 28.60 12.56 5.09
N LEU A 548 29.37 13.42 4.42
CA LEU A 548 29.73 13.20 3.01
C LEU A 548 30.65 11.97 2.85
N ILE A 549 30.76 11.47 1.62
CA ILE A 549 31.76 10.46 1.23
C ILE A 549 32.92 11.15 0.51
N LYS A 550 34.13 10.59 0.58
CA LYS A 550 35.24 11.08 -0.23
C LYS A 550 35.14 10.48 -1.64
N PRO A 551 35.18 11.30 -2.70
CA PRO A 551 35.20 10.77 -4.07
C PRO A 551 36.30 9.72 -4.28
N GLY A 552 35.94 8.58 -4.85
CA GLY A 552 36.84 7.45 -5.13
C GLY A 552 37.06 6.49 -3.96
N GLU A 553 36.67 6.84 -2.73
CA GLU A 553 36.79 5.94 -1.57
C GLU A 553 35.75 4.81 -1.64
N VAL A 554 36.19 3.57 -1.38
CA VAL A 554 35.28 2.43 -1.25
C VAL A 554 34.62 2.49 0.12
N VAL A 555 33.30 2.62 0.13
CA VAL A 555 32.48 2.74 1.34
C VAL A 555 31.53 1.55 1.43
N ARG A 556 31.34 1.05 2.65
CA ARG A 556 30.33 0.03 2.96
C ARG A 556 28.99 0.71 3.25
N TYR A 557 27.94 0.25 2.58
CA TYR A 557 26.56 0.68 2.78
C TYR A 557 25.69 -0.51 3.15
N MET A 558 24.71 -0.26 4.02
CA MET A 558 23.68 -1.23 4.37
C MET A 558 22.35 -0.79 3.79
N ILE A 559 21.88 -1.47 2.74
CA ILE A 559 20.59 -1.20 2.10
C ILE A 559 19.58 -2.20 2.65
N ARG A 560 18.70 -1.72 3.52
CA ARG A 560 17.53 -2.50 3.97
C ARG A 560 16.43 -2.40 2.93
N MET A 561 15.87 -3.53 2.54
CA MET A 561 14.77 -3.59 1.57
C MET A 561 13.43 -3.71 2.28
N ASN A 562 12.36 -3.30 1.59
CA ASN A 562 10.99 -3.44 2.09
C ASN A 562 10.67 -4.90 2.46
N PRO A 563 9.80 -5.14 3.46
CA PRO A 563 9.35 -6.49 3.79
C PRO A 563 8.67 -7.15 2.59
N THR A 564 8.91 -8.45 2.42
CA THR A 564 8.33 -9.24 1.32
C THR A 564 8.08 -10.68 1.73
N SER A 565 7.24 -11.37 0.96
CA SER A 565 7.08 -12.82 0.99
C SER A 565 6.96 -13.32 -0.45
N ASN A 566 8.00 -13.98 -0.96
CA ASN A 566 8.04 -14.51 -2.33
C ASN A 566 8.70 -15.89 -2.39
N ALA A 567 8.02 -16.83 -3.03
CA ALA A 567 8.56 -18.10 -3.46
C ALA A 567 9.09 -17.99 -4.88
N PHE A 568 10.42 -18.01 -5.03
CA PHE A 568 11.09 -18.18 -6.31
C PHE A 568 10.98 -19.66 -6.71
N LYS A 569 10.35 -19.95 -7.84
CA LYS A 569 10.05 -21.32 -8.25
C LYS A 569 11.25 -22.01 -8.89
N LEU A 570 11.16 -23.34 -9.02
CA LEU A 570 12.04 -24.12 -9.87
C LEU A 570 12.15 -23.48 -11.27
N GLY A 571 13.37 -23.34 -11.78
CA GLY A 571 13.67 -22.73 -13.08
C GLY A 571 13.65 -21.20 -13.11
N HIS A 572 13.10 -20.54 -12.09
CA HIS A 572 13.22 -19.09 -11.96
C HIS A 572 14.64 -18.68 -11.59
N ARG A 573 14.94 -17.37 -11.60
CA ARG A 573 16.20 -16.82 -11.07
C ARG A 573 15.90 -15.79 -10.00
N ILE A 574 16.77 -15.73 -9.00
CA ILE A 574 16.85 -14.58 -8.10
C ILE A 574 17.76 -13.56 -8.79
N ARG A 575 17.27 -12.35 -9.00
CA ARG A 575 18.01 -11.25 -9.62
C ARG A 575 18.05 -10.03 -8.70
N LEU A 576 19.21 -9.39 -8.65
CA LEU A 576 19.44 -8.13 -7.96
C LEU A 576 19.86 -7.07 -8.98
N ASP A 577 19.06 -6.02 -9.08
CA ASP A 577 19.37 -4.84 -9.88
C ASP A 577 19.93 -3.74 -8.96
N ILE A 578 21.07 -3.14 -9.32
CA ILE A 578 21.71 -2.03 -8.60
C ILE A 578 21.77 -0.80 -9.49
N THR A 579 21.30 0.35 -8.98
CA THR A 579 21.34 1.65 -9.67
C THR A 579 21.42 2.80 -8.66
N SER A 580 21.37 4.05 -9.12
CA SER A 580 21.41 5.26 -8.28
C SER A 580 20.16 6.13 -8.36
N SER A 581 19.06 5.61 -8.92
CA SER A 581 17.79 6.36 -8.93
C SER A 581 16.56 5.47 -9.09
N ASP A 582 15.42 5.97 -8.61
CA ASP A 582 14.08 5.45 -8.87
C ASP A 582 13.11 6.64 -8.86
N PHE A 583 13.09 7.43 -9.95
CA PHE A 583 12.35 8.70 -10.00
C PHE A 583 11.04 8.59 -10.81
N PRO A 584 9.90 9.14 -10.34
CA PRO A 584 9.74 10.06 -9.21
C PRO A 584 9.25 9.39 -7.92
N ASN A 585 9.39 8.08 -7.77
CA ASN A 585 9.06 7.42 -6.50
C ASN A 585 9.95 7.95 -5.37
N TYR A 586 11.24 8.15 -5.64
CA TYR A 586 12.18 8.90 -4.82
C TYR A 586 12.65 10.14 -5.59
N ASP A 587 13.07 11.16 -4.86
CA ASP A 587 13.79 12.27 -5.47
C ASP A 587 15.17 11.85 -5.97
N ARG A 588 15.77 12.70 -6.80
CA ARG A 588 17.05 12.41 -7.46
C ARG A 588 18.14 13.02 -6.60
N ASN A 589 19.14 12.23 -6.21
CA ASN A 589 20.36 12.81 -5.66
C ASN A 589 21.05 13.66 -6.73
N HIS A 590 21.54 14.83 -6.34
CA HIS A 590 22.17 15.81 -7.22
C HIS A 590 23.66 15.52 -7.48
N ASN A 591 24.23 14.55 -6.76
CA ASN A 591 25.66 14.21 -6.76
C ASN A 591 26.57 15.38 -6.32
N THR A 592 26.07 16.24 -5.45
CA THR A 592 26.81 17.38 -4.88
C THR A 592 26.83 17.30 -3.36
N ALA A 593 27.72 18.09 -2.74
CA ALA A 593 27.78 18.21 -1.27
C ALA A 593 26.61 19.02 -0.69
N ALA A 594 25.85 19.71 -1.53
CA ALA A 594 24.79 20.61 -1.10
C ALA A 594 23.54 19.85 -0.62
N ASP A 595 22.67 20.56 0.10
CA ASP A 595 21.32 20.09 0.35
C ASP A 595 20.52 20.12 -0.96
N GLN A 596 20.15 18.93 -1.45
CA GLN A 596 19.32 18.71 -2.63
C GLN A 596 17.96 19.45 -2.59
N ASN A 597 17.44 19.78 -1.41
CA ASN A 597 16.20 20.52 -1.28
C ASN A 597 16.44 22.03 -1.43
N ALA A 598 17.68 22.50 -1.29
CA ALA A 598 18.08 23.91 -1.36
C ALA A 598 18.87 24.27 -2.62
N ASP A 599 19.50 23.29 -3.26
CA ASP A 599 20.34 23.45 -4.45
C ASP A 599 19.70 22.82 -5.69
N ALA A 600 19.99 23.36 -6.86
CA ALA A 600 19.52 22.87 -8.16
C ALA A 600 20.65 22.35 -9.06
N GLN A 601 21.91 22.45 -8.63
CA GLN A 601 23.02 21.95 -9.41
C GLN A 601 22.97 20.43 -9.51
N LEU A 602 22.91 19.91 -10.74
CA LEU A 602 22.98 18.48 -11.02
C LEU A 602 24.35 18.14 -11.60
N LYS A 603 24.98 17.07 -11.09
CA LYS A 603 26.24 16.55 -11.64
C LYS A 603 26.11 15.09 -12.01
N LYS A 604 26.73 14.68 -13.11
CA LYS A 604 26.91 13.26 -13.42
C LYS A 604 27.96 12.67 -12.48
N ALA A 605 27.77 11.42 -12.07
CA ALA A 605 28.72 10.73 -11.22
C ALA A 605 28.94 9.29 -11.71
N LYS A 606 30.21 8.86 -11.71
CA LYS A 606 30.56 7.46 -11.91
C LYS A 606 30.36 6.71 -10.60
N GLN A 607 29.57 5.65 -10.66
CA GLN A 607 29.32 4.74 -9.55
C GLN A 607 30.05 3.45 -9.85
N THR A 608 30.75 2.90 -8.86
CA THR A 608 31.49 1.64 -8.99
C THR A 608 31.09 0.74 -7.84
N ILE A 609 30.59 -0.46 -8.16
CA ILE A 609 30.23 -1.51 -7.20
C ILE A 609 31.37 -2.51 -7.17
N HIS A 610 31.96 -2.67 -6.00
CA HIS A 610 33.08 -3.57 -5.77
C HIS A 610 32.57 -4.91 -5.25
N HIS A 611 33.14 -6.00 -5.75
CA HIS A 611 32.81 -7.37 -5.34
C HIS A 611 34.08 -8.22 -5.30
N GLY A 612 34.02 -9.37 -4.61
CA GLY A 612 35.23 -10.16 -4.37
C GLY A 612 35.96 -9.76 -3.09
N GLN A 613 37.28 -9.97 -3.09
CA GLN A 613 38.16 -9.63 -1.98
C GLN A 613 39.02 -8.43 -2.38
N PRO A 614 39.19 -7.42 -1.50
CA PRO A 614 38.75 -7.38 -0.10
C PRO A 614 37.29 -6.90 0.10
N HIS A 615 36.61 -6.46 -0.96
CA HIS A 615 35.32 -5.76 -0.88
C HIS A 615 34.14 -6.63 -1.27
N THR A 616 33.63 -7.41 -0.32
CA THR A 616 32.63 -8.43 -0.59
C THR A 616 31.20 -7.86 -0.54
N THR A 617 30.67 -7.42 -1.69
CA THR A 617 29.25 -7.10 -1.81
C THR A 617 28.38 -8.37 -1.80
N ARG A 618 27.29 -8.34 -1.03
CA ARG A 618 26.39 -9.49 -0.85
C ARG A 618 24.94 -9.07 -0.60
N VAL A 619 24.01 -9.92 -1.01
CA VAL A 619 22.60 -9.88 -0.59
C VAL A 619 22.34 -10.98 0.43
N VAL A 620 21.64 -10.62 1.50
CA VAL A 620 21.21 -11.50 2.59
C VAL A 620 19.69 -11.64 2.48
N LEU A 621 19.23 -12.87 2.30
CA LEU A 621 17.82 -13.21 2.09
C LEU A 621 17.29 -14.00 3.30
N PRO A 622 16.14 -13.62 3.89
CA PRO A 622 15.49 -14.40 4.93
C PRO A 622 14.80 -15.63 4.31
N TRP A 623 15.52 -16.75 4.24
CA TRP A 623 15.02 -18.00 3.66
C TRP A 623 14.14 -18.75 4.66
N ILE A 624 12.93 -19.12 4.24
CA ILE A 624 12.09 -20.06 4.98
C ILE A 624 12.40 -21.50 4.51
N PRO A 625 12.96 -22.36 5.39
CA PRO A 625 13.28 -23.75 5.07
C PRO A 625 12.04 -24.63 4.84
#